data_AF-A0A0K8UST8-F1
#
_entry.id   AF-A0A0K8UST8-F1
#
_cell.length_a   1.000
_cell.length_b   1.000
_cell.length_c   1.000
_cell.angle_alpha   90.00
_cell.angle_beta   90.00
_cell.angle_gamma   90.00
#
_symmetry.space_group_name_H-M   'P 1'
#
loop_
_entity.id
_entity.type
_entity.pdbx_description
1 polymer ?
#
loop_
_entity_poly.entity_id
_entity_poly.type
_entity_poly.pdbx_seq_one_letter_code
_entity_poly.pdbx_strand_id
1 'polypeptide(L)'
;MSMSTVLASFFPPRGTDMEWNTEYNWQPIPVFSEPLEEDSLLLVRTPCPRFFEAREEVFQIPKVKAELAEHEDLFQNLTKLAGVLIRNADDVNSLYNTLLAEQEFGYTLPAWTKDYFPEKMQFLAEQSFIYNAYTKEMQKIKGGPFLKKMFAEMLEKRNGKLSPGNRKLFVYAAHDWTVGNIMASLNLWEGQMLRFAVTLIFELHQNQQTGEYYIEVRSCLHTWT
;
A
#
# COMPACT_ATOMS: atom_id res chain seq x y z
N MET A 1 -4.84 11.59 7.36
CA MET A 1 -4.23 12.08 8.63
C MET A 1 -2.80 11.57 8.84
N SER A 2 -2.46 10.31 8.49
CA SER A 2 -1.14 9.72 8.74
C SER A 2 0.04 10.60 8.29
N MET A 3 -0.06 11.23 7.10
CA MET A 3 0.95 12.19 6.62
C MET A 3 1.23 13.32 7.63
N SER A 4 0.19 13.93 8.19
CA SER A 4 0.34 15.05 9.14
C SER A 4 1.08 14.61 10.41
N THR A 5 0.83 13.40 10.91
CA THR A 5 1.53 12.82 12.06
C THR A 5 2.99 12.55 11.75
N VAL A 6 3.29 11.97 10.57
CA VAL A 6 4.67 11.75 10.12
C VAL A 6 5.44 13.07 10.01
N LEU A 7 4.83 14.09 9.41
CA LEU A 7 5.42 15.41 9.23
C LEU A 7 5.66 16.14 10.56
N ALA A 8 4.76 15.98 11.52
CA ALA A 8 4.93 16.52 12.87
C ALA A 8 6.18 15.94 13.58
N SER A 9 6.47 14.65 13.35
CA SER A 9 7.65 13.99 13.90
C SER A 9 8.93 14.31 13.12
N PHE A 10 8.86 14.45 11.79
CA PHE A 10 10.03 14.71 10.94
C PHE A 10 10.56 16.14 11.07
N PHE A 11 9.66 17.11 11.29
CA PHE A 11 9.99 18.54 11.25
C PHE A 11 9.51 19.29 12.50
N PRO A 12 9.99 18.94 13.71
CA PRO A 12 9.74 19.75 14.90
C PRO A 12 10.36 21.15 14.74
N PRO A 13 9.61 22.24 14.95
CA PRO A 13 10.13 23.59 14.71
C PRO A 13 10.98 24.17 15.84
N ARG A 14 11.02 23.57 17.03
CA ARG A 14 11.74 24.12 18.19
C ARG A 14 13.20 24.44 17.85
N GLY A 15 13.63 25.66 18.13
CA GLY A 15 14.98 26.16 17.85
C GLY A 15 15.24 26.48 16.38
N THR A 16 14.20 26.58 15.55
CA THR A 16 14.28 27.01 14.14
C THR A 16 13.47 28.29 13.93
N ASP A 17 13.71 28.98 12.80
CA ASP A 17 12.93 30.17 12.42
C ASP A 17 11.42 29.88 12.22
N MET A 18 11.04 28.60 12.15
CA MET A 18 9.65 28.15 12.02
C MET A 18 8.95 27.94 13.37
N GLU A 19 9.62 28.18 14.50
CA GLU A 19 9.02 28.14 15.85
C GLU A 19 8.06 29.32 16.04
N TRP A 20 6.81 29.15 15.59
CA TRP A 20 5.78 30.18 15.70
C TRP A 20 5.08 30.19 17.07
N ASN A 21 5.23 29.13 17.87
CA ASN A 21 4.61 28.99 19.19
C ASN A 21 5.49 28.17 20.14
N THR A 22 5.89 28.77 21.26
CA THR A 22 6.81 28.16 22.24
C THR A 22 6.17 27.02 23.04
N GLU A 23 4.84 27.01 23.16
CA GLU A 23 4.09 25.95 23.87
C GLU A 23 3.83 24.73 22.97
N TYR A 24 3.94 24.89 21.64
CA TYR A 24 3.60 23.85 20.67
C TYR A 24 4.75 23.59 19.70
N ASN A 25 5.46 22.47 19.92
CA ASN A 25 6.52 22.00 19.02
C ASN A 25 5.95 21.35 17.75
N TRP A 26 5.19 22.11 16.97
CA TRP A 26 4.55 21.69 15.73
C TRP A 26 4.50 22.85 14.74
N GLN A 27 4.66 22.57 13.45
CA GLN A 27 4.51 23.56 12.39
C GLN A 27 3.56 23.05 11.30
N PRO A 28 2.78 23.95 10.67
CA PRO A 28 1.94 23.58 9.54
C PRO A 28 2.81 23.24 8.32
N ILE A 29 2.64 22.03 7.79
CA ILE A 29 3.24 21.62 6.52
C ILE A 29 2.09 21.26 5.57
N PRO A 30 2.01 21.88 4.37
CA PRO A 30 0.92 21.63 3.44
C PRO A 30 0.91 20.19 2.96
N VAL A 31 -0.26 19.56 3.03
CA VAL A 31 -0.51 18.22 2.48
C VAL A 31 -1.46 18.38 1.32
N PHE A 32 -1.03 17.92 0.15
CA PHE A 32 -1.84 17.95 -1.06
C PHE A 32 -2.50 16.59 -1.27
N SER A 33 -3.74 16.62 -1.75
CA SER A 33 -4.52 15.43 -2.07
C SER A 33 -5.38 15.69 -3.30
N GLU A 34 -5.69 14.62 -4.01
CA GLU A 34 -6.63 14.60 -5.14
C GLU A 34 -7.91 13.87 -4.71
N PRO A 35 -9.09 14.20 -5.26
CA PRO A 35 -10.30 13.42 -5.05
C PRO A 35 -10.09 11.94 -5.42
N LEU A 36 -10.75 11.05 -4.67
CA LEU A 36 -10.56 9.60 -4.86
C LEU A 36 -10.92 9.13 -6.28
N GLU A 37 -11.92 9.73 -6.92
CA GLU A 37 -12.35 9.35 -8.27
C GLU A 37 -11.38 9.81 -9.37
N GLU A 38 -10.52 10.77 -9.03
CA GLU A 38 -9.53 11.36 -9.93
C GLU A 38 -8.13 10.77 -9.72
N ASP A 39 -7.86 10.13 -8.57
CA ASP A 39 -6.55 9.55 -8.23
C ASP A 39 -6.06 8.59 -9.32
N SER A 40 -5.07 9.08 -10.08
CA SER A 40 -4.42 8.36 -11.17
C SER A 40 -3.00 7.91 -10.82
N LEU A 41 -2.56 8.13 -9.57
CA LEU A 41 -1.16 7.99 -9.17
C LEU A 41 -0.95 6.95 -8.08
N LEU A 42 -1.69 7.04 -6.97
CA LEU A 42 -1.42 6.25 -5.76
C LEU A 42 -2.31 5.02 -5.70
N LEU A 43 -3.64 5.20 -5.64
CA LEU A 43 -4.59 4.08 -5.65
C LEU A 43 -5.07 3.73 -7.07
N VAL A 44 -4.91 4.67 -8.01
CA VAL A 44 -5.30 4.54 -9.43
C VAL A 44 -6.77 4.14 -9.56
N ARG A 45 -7.64 5.03 -9.08
CA ARG A 45 -9.09 4.89 -8.99
C ARG A 45 -9.83 5.55 -10.16
N THR A 46 -9.13 6.31 -11.01
CA THR A 46 -9.66 6.76 -12.29
C THR A 46 -10.22 5.57 -13.08
N PRO A 47 -11.41 5.69 -13.71
CA PRO A 47 -12.02 4.58 -14.44
C PRO A 47 -11.09 3.97 -15.50
N CYS A 48 -10.85 2.67 -15.39
CA CYS A 48 -10.03 1.91 -16.33
C CYS A 48 -10.72 0.57 -16.65
N PRO A 49 -11.57 0.51 -17.69
CA PRO A 49 -12.29 -0.72 -18.07
C PRO A 49 -11.36 -1.91 -18.26
N ARG A 50 -10.19 -1.68 -18.90
CA ARG A 50 -9.20 -2.73 -19.15
C ARG A 50 -8.68 -3.38 -17.86
N PHE A 51 -8.55 -2.63 -16.76
CA PHE A 51 -8.12 -3.22 -15.49
C PHE A 51 -9.16 -4.21 -14.96
N PHE A 52 -10.45 -3.87 -15.05
CA PHE A 52 -11.52 -4.75 -14.60
C PHE A 52 -11.61 -6.00 -15.47
N GLU A 53 -11.51 -5.88 -16.79
CA GLU A 53 -11.44 -7.02 -17.71
C GLU A 53 -10.25 -7.93 -17.41
N ALA A 54 -9.05 -7.36 -17.25
CA ALA A 54 -7.84 -8.12 -16.92
C ALA A 54 -7.96 -8.84 -15.57
N ARG A 55 -8.62 -8.20 -14.60
CA ARG A 55 -8.88 -8.80 -13.29
C ARG A 55 -9.85 -9.98 -13.39
N GLU A 56 -10.91 -9.85 -14.18
CA GLU A 56 -11.84 -10.96 -14.43
C GLU A 56 -11.16 -12.12 -15.18
N GLU A 57 -10.30 -11.81 -16.15
CA GLU A 57 -9.47 -12.82 -16.84
C GLU A 57 -8.61 -13.62 -15.85
N VAL A 58 -8.05 -12.98 -14.82
CA VAL A 58 -7.28 -13.65 -13.74
C VAL A 58 -8.16 -14.65 -12.99
N PHE A 59 -9.38 -14.26 -12.62
CA PHE A 59 -10.32 -15.19 -11.99
C PHE A 59 -10.80 -16.30 -12.93
N GLN A 60 -10.58 -16.17 -14.24
CA GLN A 60 -10.85 -17.24 -15.19
C GLN A 60 -9.70 -18.26 -15.34
N ILE A 61 -8.50 -17.97 -14.82
CA ILE A 61 -7.34 -18.86 -14.92
C ILE A 61 -7.61 -20.17 -14.15
N PRO A 62 -7.38 -21.37 -14.75
CA PRO A 62 -7.70 -22.64 -14.11
C PRO A 62 -7.09 -22.83 -12.73
N LYS A 63 -5.83 -22.40 -12.54
CA LYS A 63 -5.15 -22.45 -11.24
C LYS A 63 -5.85 -21.57 -10.19
N VAL A 64 -6.18 -20.32 -10.54
CA VAL A 64 -6.84 -19.36 -9.64
C VAL A 64 -8.25 -19.85 -9.31
N LYS A 65 -9.00 -20.36 -10.29
CA LYS A 65 -10.31 -20.98 -10.06
C LYS A 65 -10.23 -22.15 -9.09
N ALA A 66 -9.28 -23.06 -9.28
CA ALA A 66 -9.11 -24.22 -8.42
C ALA A 66 -8.78 -23.79 -6.99
N GLU A 67 -7.85 -22.85 -6.82
CA GLU A 67 -7.45 -22.29 -5.53
C GLU A 67 -8.64 -21.64 -4.79
N LEU A 68 -9.47 -20.87 -5.49
CA LEU A 68 -10.67 -20.27 -4.90
C LEU A 68 -11.75 -21.31 -4.57
N ALA A 69 -11.90 -22.36 -5.39
CA ALA A 69 -12.88 -23.42 -5.17
C ALA A 69 -12.55 -24.24 -3.90
N GLU A 70 -11.27 -24.41 -3.56
CA GLU A 70 -10.84 -25.05 -2.31
C GLU A 70 -11.31 -24.32 -1.04
N HIS A 71 -11.71 -23.04 -1.17
CA HIS A 71 -12.15 -22.20 -0.06
C HIS A 71 -13.66 -21.91 -0.06
N GLU A 72 -14.45 -22.61 -0.87
CA GLU A 72 -15.90 -22.36 -0.97
C GLU A 72 -16.62 -22.52 0.39
N ASP A 73 -16.27 -23.56 1.15
CA ASP A 73 -16.80 -23.78 2.50
C ASP A 73 -16.45 -22.63 3.45
N LEU A 74 -15.26 -22.02 3.31
CA LEU A 74 -14.87 -20.88 4.12
C LEU A 74 -15.76 -19.67 3.80
N PHE A 75 -15.98 -19.38 2.52
CA PHE A 75 -16.85 -18.26 2.09
C PHE A 75 -18.28 -18.42 2.61
N GLN A 76 -18.86 -19.62 2.50
CA GLN A 76 -20.21 -19.90 2.99
C GLN A 76 -20.31 -19.76 4.52
N ASN A 77 -19.34 -20.30 5.25
CA ASN A 77 -19.30 -20.23 6.70
C ASN A 77 -19.14 -18.79 7.20
N LEU A 78 -18.18 -18.04 6.66
CA LEU A 78 -17.97 -16.64 7.02
C LEU A 78 -19.21 -15.79 6.68
N THR A 79 -19.89 -16.07 5.56
CA THR A 79 -21.14 -15.39 5.20
C THR A 79 -22.20 -15.56 6.30
N LYS A 80 -22.39 -16.79 6.77
CA LYS A 80 -23.37 -17.11 7.81
C LYS A 80 -23.00 -16.50 9.17
N LEU A 81 -21.71 -16.51 9.52
CA LEU A 81 -21.22 -16.06 10.83
C LEU A 81 -21.10 -14.54 10.94
N ALA A 82 -20.61 -13.88 9.90
CA ALA A 82 -20.44 -12.42 9.85
C ALA A 82 -21.72 -11.68 9.47
N GLY A 83 -22.71 -12.36 8.88
CA GLY A 83 -23.97 -11.76 8.45
C GLY A 83 -23.84 -10.86 7.20
N VAL A 84 -22.71 -10.93 6.50
CA VAL A 84 -22.42 -10.21 5.26
C VAL A 84 -21.97 -11.20 4.19
N LEU A 85 -22.32 -10.95 2.93
CA LEU A 85 -22.01 -11.86 1.84
C LEU A 85 -20.50 -11.84 1.53
N ILE A 86 -19.84 -13.00 1.70
CA ILE A 86 -18.43 -13.24 1.36
C ILE A 86 -18.38 -14.09 0.10
N ARG A 87 -17.85 -13.54 -1.00
CA ARG A 87 -17.81 -14.19 -2.33
C ARG A 87 -16.40 -14.41 -2.87
N ASN A 88 -15.41 -13.67 -2.38
CA ASN A 88 -14.06 -13.70 -2.91
C ASN A 88 -13.01 -13.29 -1.86
N ALA A 89 -11.75 -13.28 -2.29
CA ALA A 89 -10.61 -12.90 -1.47
C ALA A 89 -10.68 -11.46 -0.93
N ASP A 90 -11.24 -10.48 -1.67
CA ASP A 90 -11.39 -9.11 -1.18
C ASP A 90 -12.37 -9.04 0.00
N ASP A 91 -13.47 -9.80 -0.07
CA ASP A 91 -14.46 -9.84 1.02
C ASP A 91 -13.83 -10.46 2.29
N VAL A 92 -13.01 -11.52 2.13
CA VAL A 92 -12.25 -12.12 3.24
C VAL A 92 -11.22 -11.14 3.80
N ASN A 93 -10.49 -10.41 2.93
CA ASN A 93 -9.54 -9.39 3.35
C ASN A 93 -10.23 -8.28 4.15
N SER A 94 -11.40 -7.82 3.72
CA SER A 94 -12.18 -6.79 4.41
C SER A 94 -12.60 -7.25 5.82
N LEU A 95 -13.11 -8.47 5.94
CA LEU A 95 -13.47 -9.05 7.25
C LEU A 95 -12.23 -9.27 8.12
N TYR A 96 -11.14 -9.81 7.56
CA TYR A 96 -9.87 -10.00 8.25
C TYR A 96 -9.34 -8.70 8.84
N ASN A 97 -9.28 -7.63 8.04
CA ASN A 97 -8.81 -6.32 8.48
C ASN A 97 -9.70 -5.70 9.56
N THR A 98 -11.02 -5.95 9.48
CA THR A 98 -11.96 -5.52 10.53
C THR A 98 -11.65 -6.21 11.85
N LEU A 99 -11.52 -7.54 11.85
CA LEU A 99 -11.20 -8.32 13.04
C LEU A 99 -9.81 -7.99 13.62
N LEU A 100 -8.82 -7.76 12.75
CA LEU A 100 -7.49 -7.33 13.16
C LEU A 100 -7.54 -5.97 13.85
N ALA A 101 -8.27 -5.01 13.28
CA ALA A 101 -8.44 -3.69 13.90
C ALA A 101 -9.14 -3.80 15.26
N GLU A 102 -10.23 -4.56 15.36
CA GLU A 102 -10.91 -4.79 16.64
C GLU A 102 -9.97 -5.40 17.70
N GLN A 103 -9.19 -6.41 17.32
CA GLN A 103 -8.20 -7.02 18.21
C GLN A 103 -7.12 -6.03 18.66
N GLU A 104 -6.55 -5.26 17.74
CA GLU A 104 -5.49 -4.28 18.05
C GLU A 104 -6.00 -3.14 18.94
N PHE A 105 -7.29 -2.80 18.84
CA PHE A 105 -7.96 -1.86 19.75
C PHE A 105 -8.40 -2.48 21.08
N GLY A 106 -8.11 -3.76 21.31
CA GLY A 106 -8.40 -4.46 22.57
C GLY A 106 -9.86 -4.90 22.73
N TYR A 107 -10.64 -4.92 21.64
CA TYR A 107 -11.99 -5.46 21.69
C TYR A 107 -11.96 -6.99 21.79
N THR A 108 -12.95 -7.53 22.50
CA THR A 108 -13.18 -8.98 22.53
C THR A 108 -13.88 -9.39 21.24
N LEU A 109 -13.20 -10.19 20.42
CA LEU A 109 -13.80 -10.71 19.18
C LEU A 109 -14.93 -11.71 19.48
N PRO A 110 -15.93 -11.83 18.58
CA PRO A 110 -16.98 -12.83 18.70
C PRO A 110 -16.42 -14.26 18.83
N ALA A 111 -17.07 -15.13 19.62
CA ALA A 111 -16.51 -16.45 19.95
C ALA A 111 -16.14 -17.32 18.74
N TRP A 112 -16.88 -17.20 17.63
CA TRP A 112 -16.65 -17.96 16.40
C TRP A 112 -15.32 -17.60 15.74
N THR A 113 -14.78 -16.39 15.94
CA THR A 113 -13.56 -15.95 15.24
C THR A 113 -12.35 -16.79 15.62
N LYS A 114 -12.33 -17.41 16.80
CA LYS A 114 -11.26 -18.31 17.26
C LYS A 114 -11.02 -19.50 16.32
N ASP A 115 -12.04 -19.91 15.58
CA ASP A 115 -11.94 -21.05 14.67
C ASP A 115 -11.49 -20.65 13.25
N TYR A 116 -11.38 -19.34 12.96
CA TYR A 116 -11.15 -18.82 11.60
C TYR A 116 -10.03 -17.78 11.51
N PHE A 117 -9.99 -16.83 12.44
CA PHE A 117 -9.09 -15.69 12.44
C PHE A 117 -7.94 -15.88 13.45
N PRO A 118 -6.68 -15.59 13.08
CA PRO A 118 -6.26 -15.15 11.74
C PRO A 118 -6.04 -16.29 10.73
N GLU A 119 -5.76 -17.51 11.19
CA GLU A 119 -5.03 -18.52 10.39
C GLU A 119 -5.78 -19.00 9.15
N LYS A 120 -7.09 -19.29 9.23
CA LYS A 120 -7.86 -19.79 8.08
C LYS A 120 -8.22 -18.70 7.08
N MET A 121 -8.17 -17.45 7.50
CA MET A 121 -8.52 -16.30 6.67
C MET A 121 -7.30 -15.67 6.00
N GLN A 122 -6.12 -15.81 6.60
CA GLN A 122 -4.93 -15.07 6.21
C GLN A 122 -4.53 -15.32 4.75
N PHE A 123 -4.54 -16.57 4.29
CA PHE A 123 -4.17 -16.89 2.91
C PHE A 123 -5.01 -16.11 1.90
N LEU A 124 -6.34 -16.13 2.02
CA LEU A 124 -7.21 -15.38 1.12
C LEU A 124 -7.12 -13.87 1.31
N ALA A 125 -6.91 -13.40 2.54
CA ALA A 125 -6.65 -12.00 2.80
C ALA A 125 -5.39 -11.51 2.06
N GLU A 126 -4.33 -12.33 2.02
CA GLU A 126 -3.10 -12.07 1.27
C GLU A 126 -3.31 -12.19 -0.25
N GLN A 127 -4.03 -13.22 -0.71
CA GLN A 127 -4.33 -13.41 -2.14
C GLN A 127 -5.11 -12.23 -2.74
N SER A 128 -5.93 -11.53 -1.95
CA SER A 128 -6.65 -10.33 -2.43
C SER A 128 -5.69 -9.29 -3.03
N PHE A 129 -4.54 -9.06 -2.41
CA PHE A 129 -3.48 -8.18 -2.89
C PHE A 129 -2.83 -8.72 -4.17
N ILE A 130 -2.56 -10.02 -4.21
CA ILE A 130 -1.93 -10.70 -5.34
C ILE A 130 -2.82 -10.63 -6.58
N TYR A 131 -4.11 -10.96 -6.46
CA TYR A 131 -5.03 -10.95 -7.59
C TYR A 131 -5.22 -9.55 -8.21
N ASN A 132 -5.07 -8.48 -7.43
CA ASN A 132 -5.12 -7.10 -7.93
C ASN A 132 -3.85 -6.65 -8.67
N ALA A 133 -2.77 -7.43 -8.59
CA ALA A 133 -1.49 -7.17 -9.26
C ALA A 133 -0.92 -8.42 -9.97
N TYR A 134 -1.79 -9.34 -10.38
CA TYR A 134 -1.39 -10.69 -10.77
C TYR A 134 -0.57 -10.73 -12.07
N THR A 135 -0.95 -9.93 -13.06
CA THR A 135 -0.28 -9.88 -14.36
C THR A 135 0.60 -8.66 -14.51
N LYS A 136 1.59 -8.72 -15.42
CA LYS A 136 2.44 -7.57 -15.75
C LYS A 136 1.64 -6.38 -16.28
N GLU A 137 0.53 -6.63 -16.96
CA GLU A 137 -0.39 -5.58 -17.40
C GLU A 137 -1.05 -4.88 -16.21
N MET A 138 -1.61 -5.63 -15.26
CA MET A 138 -2.24 -5.08 -14.06
C MET A 138 -1.23 -4.30 -13.20
N GLN A 139 -0.02 -4.84 -13.03
CA GLN A 139 1.10 -4.16 -12.36
C GLN A 139 1.44 -2.83 -13.05
N LYS A 140 1.50 -2.81 -14.39
CA LYS A 140 1.74 -1.58 -15.16
C LYS A 140 0.62 -0.56 -14.98
N ILE A 141 -0.63 -1.00 -14.86
CA ILE A 141 -1.78 -0.10 -14.64
C ILE A 141 -1.76 0.48 -13.22
N LYS A 142 -1.55 -0.35 -12.19
CA LYS A 142 -1.69 0.06 -10.79
C LYS A 142 -0.41 0.62 -10.15
N GLY A 143 0.74 0.00 -10.38
CA GLY A 143 2.04 0.46 -9.85
C GLY A 143 2.82 1.35 -10.81
N GLY A 144 2.59 1.19 -12.11
CA GLY A 144 3.31 1.91 -13.16
C GLY A 144 3.24 3.44 -13.10
N PRO A 145 2.09 4.09 -12.82
CA PRO A 145 2.00 5.55 -12.72
C PRO A 145 2.97 6.13 -11.68
N PHE A 146 2.98 5.57 -10.47
CA PHE A 146 3.89 5.98 -9.40
C PHE A 146 5.36 5.77 -9.80
N LEU A 147 5.71 4.57 -10.27
CA LEU A 147 7.08 4.24 -10.65
C LEU A 147 7.60 5.15 -11.76
N LYS A 148 6.76 5.46 -12.77
CA LYS A 148 7.08 6.38 -13.85
C LYS A 148 7.34 7.78 -13.32
N LYS A 149 6.47 8.30 -12.45
CA LYS A 149 6.62 9.63 -11.85
C LYS A 149 7.88 9.73 -11.00
N MET A 150 8.05 8.80 -10.06
CA MET A 150 9.21 8.75 -9.15
C MET A 150 10.53 8.68 -9.93
N PHE A 151 10.61 7.79 -10.93
CA PHE A 151 11.83 7.64 -11.73
C PHE A 151 12.12 8.90 -12.56
N ALA A 152 11.10 9.54 -13.13
CA ALA A 152 11.25 10.82 -13.81
C ALA A 152 11.77 11.91 -12.86
N GLU A 153 11.24 12.03 -11.64
CA GLU A 153 11.72 12.99 -10.64
C GLU A 153 13.18 12.75 -10.24
N MET A 154 13.60 11.49 -10.13
CA MET A 154 15.00 11.14 -9.87
C MET A 154 15.91 11.52 -11.04
N LEU A 155 15.48 11.30 -12.28
CA LEU A 155 16.21 11.74 -13.47
C LEU A 155 16.32 13.27 -13.54
N GLU A 156 15.24 13.99 -13.27
CA GLU A 156 15.25 15.45 -13.22
C GLU A 156 16.16 15.96 -12.10
N LYS A 157 16.21 15.27 -10.94
CA LYS A 157 17.15 15.61 -9.86
C LYS A 157 18.60 15.44 -10.31
N ARG A 158 18.92 14.29 -10.90
CA ARG A 158 20.25 13.96 -11.44
C ARG A 158 20.71 14.98 -12.46
N ASN A 159 19.81 15.41 -13.35
CA ASN A 159 20.11 16.32 -14.44
C ASN A 159 20.05 17.81 -14.02
N GLY A 160 19.81 18.12 -12.75
CA GLY A 160 19.72 19.51 -12.25
C GLY A 160 18.47 20.27 -12.72
N LYS A 161 17.42 19.56 -13.15
CA LYS A 161 16.19 20.13 -13.72
C LYS A 161 14.99 20.07 -12.78
N LEU A 162 15.09 19.34 -11.66
CA LEU A 162 14.01 19.24 -10.69
C LEU A 162 13.61 20.64 -10.18
N SER A 163 12.31 20.93 -10.11
CA SER A 163 11.81 22.19 -9.56
C SER A 163 10.96 21.94 -8.30
N PRO A 164 11.28 22.60 -7.17
CA PRO A 164 12.46 23.44 -6.94
C PRO A 164 13.73 22.59 -6.84
N GLY A 165 14.86 23.13 -7.29
CA GLY A 165 16.13 22.40 -7.39
C GLY A 165 16.68 21.89 -6.06
N ASN A 166 16.30 22.53 -4.96
CA ASN A 166 16.69 22.15 -3.61
C ASN A 166 15.81 21.04 -3.00
N ARG A 167 14.76 20.55 -3.67
CA ARG A 167 13.95 19.45 -3.14
C ARG A 167 14.80 18.20 -2.89
N LYS A 168 14.63 17.61 -1.70
CA LYS A 168 15.36 16.43 -1.22
C LYS A 168 14.46 15.23 -0.90
N LEU A 169 13.18 15.47 -0.60
CA LEU A 169 12.26 14.45 -0.15
C LEU A 169 10.90 14.63 -0.84
N PHE A 170 10.32 13.51 -1.26
CA PHE A 170 8.91 13.38 -1.60
C PHE A 170 8.31 12.36 -0.64
N VAL A 171 7.20 12.69 0.00
CA VAL A 171 6.49 11.78 0.90
C VAL A 171 5.09 11.59 0.33
N TYR A 172 4.68 10.32 0.19
CA TYR A 172 3.35 9.95 -0.28
C TYR A 172 2.67 9.13 0.81
N ALA A 173 1.53 9.60 1.30
CA ALA A 173 0.66 8.78 2.15
C ALA A 173 -0.36 8.11 1.25
N ALA A 174 -0.38 6.79 1.28
CA ALA A 174 -1.19 5.97 0.41
C ALA A 174 -1.79 4.79 1.17
N HIS A 175 -2.21 3.75 0.45
CA HIS A 175 -2.79 2.55 1.01
C HIS A 175 -1.81 1.38 0.93
N ASP A 176 -2.05 0.36 1.74
CA ASP A 176 -1.48 -0.99 1.60
C ASP A 176 -1.52 -1.46 0.14
N TRP A 177 -2.66 -1.31 -0.54
CA TRP A 177 -2.80 -1.60 -1.97
C TRP A 177 -1.77 -0.88 -2.84
N THR A 178 -1.52 0.40 -2.59
CA THR A 178 -0.50 1.18 -3.32
C THR A 178 0.88 0.56 -3.14
N VAL A 179 1.24 0.25 -1.89
CA VAL A 179 2.53 -0.34 -1.55
C VAL A 179 2.68 -1.73 -2.16
N GLY A 180 1.66 -2.58 -2.04
CA GLY A 180 1.63 -3.92 -2.65
C GLY A 180 1.77 -3.86 -4.17
N ASN A 181 1.04 -2.98 -4.85
CA ASN A 181 1.12 -2.80 -6.30
C ASN A 181 2.51 -2.35 -6.75
N ILE A 182 3.16 -1.44 -6.02
CA ILE A 182 4.52 -0.99 -6.31
C ILE A 182 5.54 -2.12 -6.13
N MET A 183 5.48 -2.84 -5.00
CA MET A 183 6.41 -3.95 -4.75
C MET A 183 6.21 -5.10 -5.74
N ALA A 184 4.96 -5.44 -6.08
CA ALA A 184 4.63 -6.43 -7.10
C ALA A 184 5.23 -6.04 -8.47
N SER A 185 5.10 -4.76 -8.84
CA SER A 185 5.63 -4.24 -10.11
C SER A 185 7.15 -4.32 -10.19
N LEU A 186 7.84 -4.17 -9.05
CA LEU A 186 9.30 -4.27 -8.93
C LEU A 186 9.79 -5.70 -8.64
N ASN A 187 8.88 -6.67 -8.49
CA ASN A 187 9.21 -8.04 -8.08
C ASN A 187 9.95 -8.10 -6.73
N LEU A 188 9.52 -7.27 -5.77
CA LEU A 188 10.09 -7.15 -4.41
C LEU A 188 9.14 -7.67 -3.32
N TRP A 189 7.99 -8.22 -3.70
CA TRP A 189 6.96 -8.68 -2.77
C TRP A 189 6.83 -10.20 -2.82
N GLU A 190 6.73 -10.83 -1.65
CA GLU A 190 6.60 -12.28 -1.50
C GLU A 190 5.15 -12.71 -1.23
N GLY A 191 4.20 -11.77 -1.29
CA GLY A 191 2.78 -12.05 -1.07
C GLY A 191 2.33 -11.95 0.39
N GLN A 192 3.22 -11.56 1.30
CA GLN A 192 2.90 -11.41 2.73
C GLN A 192 1.92 -10.26 2.99
N MET A 193 1.09 -10.39 4.03
CA MET A 193 0.15 -9.37 4.48
C MET A 193 0.84 -8.02 4.75
N LEU A 194 0.22 -6.94 4.27
CA LEU A 194 0.71 -5.57 4.45
C LEU A 194 0.08 -4.95 5.71
N ARG A 195 0.90 -4.72 6.73
CA ARG A 195 0.45 -4.13 8.01
C ARG A 195 0.43 -2.60 7.98
N PHE A 196 -0.21 -2.01 8.99
CA PHE A 196 -0.22 -0.57 9.19
C PHE A 196 1.20 0.02 9.18
N ALA A 197 1.32 1.24 8.64
CA ALA A 197 2.59 1.95 8.49
C ALA A 197 3.65 1.23 7.63
N VAL A 198 3.27 0.24 6.81
CA VAL A 198 4.17 -0.31 5.79
C VAL A 198 4.73 0.82 4.92
N THR A 199 6.05 0.83 4.73
CA THR A 199 6.76 1.93 4.10
C THR A 199 7.73 1.40 3.05
N LEU A 200 7.73 2.04 1.87
CA LEU A 200 8.76 1.90 0.85
C LEU A 200 9.56 3.18 0.74
N ILE A 201 10.88 3.05 0.71
CA ILE A 201 11.81 4.16 0.57
C ILE A 201 12.63 3.93 -0.69
N PHE A 202 12.67 4.94 -1.55
CA PHE A 202 13.50 4.96 -2.75
C PHE A 202 14.52 6.07 -2.63
N GLU A 203 15.79 5.72 -2.66
CA GLU A 203 16.90 6.63 -2.42
C GLU A 203 17.73 6.78 -3.69
N LEU A 204 17.85 8.00 -4.22
CA LEU A 204 18.78 8.31 -5.30
C LEU A 204 20.13 8.70 -4.71
N HIS A 205 21.14 7.88 -4.97
CA HIS A 205 22.50 8.08 -4.50
C HIS A 205 23.44 8.47 -5.64
N GLN A 206 24.52 9.18 -5.30
CA GLN A 206 25.65 9.44 -6.20
C GLN A 206 26.93 8.93 -5.56
N ASN A 207 27.65 8.05 -6.25
CA ASN A 207 28.96 7.58 -5.83
C ASN A 207 29.96 8.75 -5.93
N GLN A 208 30.60 9.09 -4.82
CA GLN A 208 31.54 10.22 -4.76
C GLN A 208 32.84 9.98 -5.54
N GLN A 209 33.23 8.72 -5.74
CA GLN A 209 34.46 8.36 -6.46
C GLN A 209 34.22 8.26 -7.97
N THR A 210 33.14 7.59 -8.39
CA THR A 210 32.86 7.36 -9.83
C THR A 210 31.94 8.42 -10.44
N GLY A 211 31.20 9.16 -9.62
CA GLY A 211 30.17 10.09 -10.06
C GLY A 211 28.88 9.42 -10.54
N GLU A 212 28.81 8.08 -10.54
CA GLU A 212 27.68 7.30 -11.00
C GLU A 212 26.49 7.38 -10.04
N TYR A 213 25.29 7.33 -10.60
CA TYR A 213 24.04 7.37 -9.83
C TYR A 213 23.44 5.97 -9.74
N TYR A 214 22.88 5.64 -8.57
CA TYR A 214 22.14 4.41 -8.35
C TYR A 214 20.92 4.65 -7.46
N ILE A 215 19.97 3.71 -7.51
CA ILE A 215 18.75 3.75 -6.68
C ILE A 215 18.82 2.59 -5.69
N GLU A 216 18.68 2.91 -4.40
CA GLU A 216 18.47 1.90 -3.36
C GLU A 216 16.98 1.88 -2.99
N VAL A 217 16.42 0.67 -2.83
CA VAL A 217 15.02 0.47 -2.42
C VAL A 217 15.02 -0.24 -1.08
N ARG A 218 14.38 0.36 -0.07
CA ARG A 218 14.22 -0.20 1.27
C ARG A 218 12.73 -0.40 1.54
N SER A 219 12.38 -1.49 2.22
CA SER A 219 11.03 -1.72 2.72
C SER A 219 11.07 -1.92 4.23
N CYS A 220 10.17 -1.24 4.95
CA CYS A 220 9.90 -1.50 6.35
C CYS A 220 8.66 -2.37 6.44
N LEU A 221 8.87 -3.66 6.20
CA LEU A 221 7.87 -4.70 6.42
C LEU A 221 7.94 -5.10 7.89
N HIS A 222 6.92 -4.75 8.67
CA HIS A 222 6.83 -5.21 10.06
C HIS A 222 6.42 -6.68 10.05
N THR A 223 7.39 -7.58 10.12
CA THR A 223 7.17 -8.98 10.45
C THR A 223 7.30 -9.14 11.96
N TRP A 224 6.20 -9.02 12.70
CA TRP A 224 6.17 -9.51 14.07
C TRP A 224 6.07 -11.04 13.99
N THR A 225 7.19 -11.73 14.22
CA THR A 225 7.21 -13.17 14.52
C THR A 225 6.74 -13.41 15.95
#